data_AF-A0A2S6TNB0-F1
#
_entry.id   AF-A0A2S6TNB0-F1
#
_cell.length_a   1.000
_cell.length_b   1.000
_cell.length_c   1.000
_cell.angle_alpha   90.00
_cell.angle_beta   90.00
_cell.angle_gamma   90.00
#
_symmetry.space_group_name_H-M   'P 1'
#
loop_
_entity.id
_entity.type
_entity.pdbx_description
1 polymer ?
#
loop_
_entity_poly.entity_id
_entity_poly.type
_entity_poly.pdbx_seq_one_letter_code
_entity_poly.pdbx_strand_id
1 'polypeptide(L)' 'MRQWPKEGIIAEVLVSTPAISIAGGNDEIHKNIIAKRVLKMPKEVRFDTERPYREVPRNALLEK' A
#
# COMPACT_ATOMS: atom_id res chain seq x y z
N MET A 1 43.17 2.14 3.72
CA MET A 1 41.74 2.50 3.64
C MET A 1 40.96 1.27 3.19
N ARG A 2 39.95 0.85 3.97
CA ARG A 2 39.10 -0.30 3.61
C ARG A 2 38.16 0.15 2.51
N GLN A 3 38.35 -0.40 1.31
CA GLN A 3 37.52 -0.13 0.14
C GLN A 3 36.18 -0.83 0.39
N TRP A 4 35.16 -0.07 0.77
CA TRP A 4 33.81 -0.60 0.91
C TRP A 4 33.27 -0.93 -0.49
N PRO A 5 32.39 -1.95 -0.64
CA PRO A 5 31.83 -2.29 -1.93
C PRO A 5 31.14 -1.05 -2.55
N LYS A 6 31.61 -0.62 -3.72
CA LYS A 6 31.02 0.45 -4.55
C LYS A 6 30.60 1.70 -3.77
N GLU A 7 31.52 2.34 -3.04
CA GLU A 7 31.26 3.60 -2.30
C GLU A 7 29.98 3.65 -1.43
N GLY A 8 29.47 2.50 -0.94
CA GLY A 8 28.25 2.49 -0.13
C GLY A 8 26.94 2.54 -0.92
N ILE A 9 26.98 2.44 -2.25
CA ILE A 9 25.79 2.38 -3.13
C ILE A 9 24.80 1.29 -2.69
N ILE A 10 25.30 0.15 -2.21
CA ILE A 10 24.44 -0.94 -1.73
C ILE A 10 23.60 -0.49 -0.53
N ALA A 11 24.20 0.25 0.41
CA ALA A 11 23.49 0.75 1.58
C ALA A 11 22.45 1.82 1.19
N GLU A 12 22.80 2.73 0.28
CA GLU A 12 21.90 3.76 -0.24
C GLU A 12 20.65 3.17 -0.90
N VAL A 13 20.83 2.18 -1.78
CA VAL A 13 19.72 1.51 -2.47
C VAL A 13 18.81 0.79 -1.49
N LEU A 14 19.37 0.10 -0.50
CA LEU A 14 18.59 -0.65 0.50
C LEU A 14 17.77 0.27 1.40
N VAL A 15 18.26 1.47 1.72
CA VAL A 15 17.52 2.44 2.53
C VAL A 15 16.44 3.16 1.72
N SER A 16 16.70 3.47 0.45
CA SER A 16 15.79 4.28 -0.37
C SER A 16 14.68 3.47 -1.07
N THR A 17 14.95 2.24 -1.49
CA THR A 17 14.00 1.42 -2.27
C THR A 17 12.64 1.20 -1.57
N PRO A 18 12.56 0.90 -0.25
CA PRO A 18 11.28 0.72 0.42
C PRO A 18 10.38 1.95 0.40
N ALA A 19 10.94 3.16 0.26
CA ALA A 19 10.16 4.39 0.21
C ALA A 19 9.27 4.47 -1.04
N ILE A 20 9.68 3.85 -2.15
CA ILE A 20 8.93 3.86 -3.42
C ILE A 20 7.61 3.09 -3.27
N SER A 21 7.63 1.98 -2.53
CA SER A 21 6.45 1.18 -2.17
C SER A 21 5.43 1.93 -1.30
N ILE A 22 5.68 3.21 -0.96
CA ILE A 22 4.74 4.08 -0.24
C ILE A 22 4.43 5.31 -1.09
N ALA A 23 5.47 6.03 -1.54
CA ALA A 23 5.35 7.33 -2.21
C ALA A 23 4.75 7.26 -3.62
N GLY A 24 4.93 6.13 -4.33
CA GLY A 24 4.33 5.89 -5.66
C GLY A 24 2.92 5.32 -5.61
N GLY A 25 2.41 5.04 -4.41
CA GLY A 25 1.23 4.22 -4.15
C GLY A 25 1.64 2.91 -3.47
N ASN A 26 0.96 2.57 -2.36
CA ASN A 26 1.26 1.37 -1.60
C ASN A 26 1.15 0.11 -2.48
N ASP A 27 2.09 -0.81 -2.36
CA ASP A 27 2.11 -2.08 -3.10
C ASP A 27 0.79 -2.84 -2.98
N GLU A 28 0.14 -2.81 -1.82
CA GLU A 28 -1.16 -3.43 -1.60
C GLU A 28 -2.28 -2.75 -2.40
N ILE A 29 -2.26 -1.41 -2.48
CA ILE A 29 -3.22 -0.63 -3.26
C ILE A 29 -3.04 -0.91 -4.75
N HIS A 30 -1.80 -0.98 -5.23
CA HIS A 30 -1.51 -1.29 -6.63
C HIS A 30 -1.93 -2.71 -7.01
N LYS A 31 -1.63 -3.71 -6.16
CA LYS A 31 -2.11 -5.09 -6.37
C LYS A 31 -3.63 -5.12 -6.47
N ASN A 32 -4.33 -4.43 -5.57
CA ASN A 32 -5.79 -4.34 -5.60
C ASN A 32 -6.30 -3.62 -6.86
N ILE A 33 -5.64 -2.57 -7.33
CA ILE A 33 -6.00 -1.89 -8.59
C ILE A 33 -5.84 -2.83 -9.78
N ILE A 34 -4.72 -3.54 -9.90
CA ILE A 34 -4.47 -4.50 -10.99
C ILE A 34 -5.51 -5.62 -10.95
N ALA A 35 -5.78 -6.20 -9.78
CA ALA A 35 -6.79 -7.23 -9.59
C ALA A 35 -8.17 -6.79 -10.13
N LYS A 36 -8.62 -5.57 -9.79
CA LYS A 36 -9.94 -5.06 -10.19
C LYS A 36 -9.99 -4.56 -11.64
N ARG A 37 -9.00 -3.77 -12.06
CA ARG A 37 -9.04 -3.05 -13.35
C ARG A 37 -8.49 -3.87 -14.51
N VAL A 38 -7.47 -4.70 -14.26
CA VAL A 38 -6.83 -5.51 -15.30
C VAL A 38 -7.41 -6.92 -15.28
N LEU A 39 -7.36 -7.59 -14.12
CA LEU A 39 -7.79 -8.99 -13.99
C LEU A 39 -9.31 -9.15 -13.81
N LYS A 40 -10.05 -8.05 -13.64
CA LYS A 40 -11.51 -8.02 -13.44
C LYS A 40 -11.99 -8.92 -12.28
N MET A 41 -11.16 -9.10 -11.26
CA MET A 41 -11.52 -9.84 -10.06
C MET A 41 -12.64 -9.12 -9.30
N PRO A 42 -13.51 -9.86 -8.59
CA PRO A 42 -14.52 -9.27 -7.72
C PRO A 42 -13.88 -8.28 -6.73
N LYS A 43 -14.51 -7.10 -6.59
CA LYS A 43 -14.09 -6.11 -5.61
C LYS A 43 -14.40 -6.64 -4.21
N GLU A 44 -13.49 -6.38 -3.26
CA GLU A 44 -13.75 -6.63 -1.84
C GLU A 44 -15.03 -5.94 -1.39
N VAL A 45 -15.80 -6.62 -0.52
CA VAL A 45 -17.03 -6.06 0.04
C VAL A 45 -16.68 -4.81 0.83
N ARG A 46 -17.33 -3.71 0.48
CA ARG A 46 -17.12 -2.40 1.07
C ARG A 46 -18.43 -1.88 1.62
N PHE A 47 -18.43 -1.55 2.90
CA PHE A 47 -19.61 -1.05 3.61
C PHE A 47 -19.78 0.48 3.50
N ASP A 48 -18.81 1.17 2.89
CA ASP A 48 -18.71 2.63 2.80
C ASP A 48 -19.13 3.20 1.43
N THR A 49 -19.27 2.36 0.40
CA THR A 49 -19.35 2.85 -0.99
C THR A 49 -20.74 3.35 -1.40
N GLU A 50 -21.81 2.83 -0.79
CA GLU A 50 -23.21 3.15 -1.18
C GLU A 50 -23.88 4.19 -0.27
N ARG A 51 -23.17 4.69 0.74
CA ARG A 51 -23.73 5.59 1.76
C ARG A 51 -22.96 6.89 1.79
N PRO A 52 -23.61 8.05 1.99
CA PRO A 52 -22.92 9.30 2.28
C PRO A 52 -21.93 9.12 3.44
N TYR A 53 -20.78 9.80 3.39
CA TYR A 53 -19.73 9.68 4.42
C TYR A 53 -20.24 9.88 5.86
N ARG A 54 -21.30 10.68 6.03
CA ARG A 54 -21.93 10.94 7.34
C ARG A 54 -22.61 9.69 7.94
N GLU A 55 -22.99 8.72 7.12
CA GLU A 55 -23.65 7.47 7.49
C GLU A 55 -22.68 6.29 7.68
N VAL A 56 -21.39 6.51 7.41
CA VAL A 56 -20.37 5.47 7.61
C VAL A 56 -20.15 5.26 9.12
N PRO A 57 -20.27 4.01 9.63
CA PRO A 57 -20.04 3.73 11.04
C PRO A 57 -18.63 4.17 11.47
N ARG A 58 -18.55 4.92 12.56
CA ARG A 58 -17.29 5.35 13.18
C ARG A 58 -17.06 4.49 14.42
N ASN A 59 -15.84 4.00 14.62
CA ASN A 59 -15.44 3.19 15.78
C ASN A 59 -16.15 1.81 15.87
N ALA A 60 -16.09 1.00 14.81
CA ALA A 60 -16.42 -0.42 14.90
C ALA A 60 -15.31 -1.20 15.66
N LEU A 61 -14.98 -0.78 16.88
CA LEU A 61 -14.35 -1.69 17.83
C LEU A 61 -15.49 -2.54 18.37
N LEU A 62 -15.53 -3.79 17.90
CA LEU A 62 -16.41 -4.82 18.43
C LEU A 62 -16.06 -5.01 19.91
N GLU A 63 -16.82 -4.41 20.82
CA GLU A 63 -16.94 -4.96 22.16
C GLU A 63 -17.65 -6.32 22.03
N LYS A 64 -16.86 -7.37 22.18
CA LYS A 64 -17.32 -8.67 22.68
C LYS A 64 -16.43 -9.07 23.83
#